data_AF-A0A496WLA6-F1
#
_entry.id   AF-A0A496WLA6-F1
#
_cell.length_a   1.000
_cell.length_b   1.000
_cell.length_c   1.000
_cell.angle_alpha   90.00
_cell.angle_beta   90.00
_cell.angle_gamma   90.00
#
_symmetry.space_group_name_H-M   'P 1'
#
loop_
_entity.id
_entity.type
_entity.pdbx_description
1 polymer ?
#
loop_
_entity_poly.entity_id
_entity_poly.type
_entity_poly.pdbx_seq_one_letter_code
_entity_poly.pdbx_strand_id
1 'polypeptide(L)'
;MFSQLSSQGILVPNGFAVTTRAYEYLLNENGLKEQPAEALAGLVPDKPDDLLARAQHCQDLLYNAGIPDRVGNEITQAFDQLVSEYGQALTVAVRSSATAEDLPTASFAGQHESFLNVDGGSIRQTNRV
;
A
#
# COMPACT_ATOMS: atom_id res chain seq x y z
N MET A 1 -11.26 1.35 10.61
CA MET A 1 -12.71 1.60 10.43
C MET A 1 -13.54 0.34 10.66
N PHE A 2 -13.37 -0.73 9.87
CA PHE A 2 -14.08 -2.00 10.07
C PHE A 2 -13.93 -2.58 11.49
N SER A 3 -12.70 -2.71 11.99
CA SER A 3 -12.43 -3.27 13.34
C SER A 3 -13.03 -2.47 14.51
N GLN A 4 -13.38 -1.19 14.32
CA GLN A 4 -13.86 -0.33 15.40
C GLN A 4 -15.35 -0.01 15.31
N LEU A 5 -15.91 0.13 14.11
CA LEU A 5 -17.30 0.57 13.92
C LEU A 5 -18.29 -0.59 13.75
N SER A 6 -17.84 -1.76 13.30
CA SER A 6 -18.73 -2.93 13.17
C SER A 6 -19.33 -3.35 14.52
N SER A 7 -18.56 -3.19 15.62
CA SER A 7 -19.03 -3.45 16.98
C SER A 7 -20.14 -2.50 17.45
N GLN A 8 -20.35 -1.38 16.77
CA GLN A 8 -21.37 -0.37 17.08
C GLN A 8 -22.63 -0.52 16.22
N GLY A 9 -22.77 -1.63 15.47
CA GLY A 9 -23.91 -1.88 14.59
C GLY A 9 -23.90 -1.05 13.29
N ILE A 10 -22.80 -0.34 13.02
CA ILE A 10 -22.62 0.41 11.77
C ILE A 10 -22.19 -0.56 10.67
N LEU A 11 -22.91 -0.56 9.56
CA LEU A 11 -22.57 -1.37 8.40
C LEU A 11 -21.30 -0.83 7.73
N VAL A 12 -20.20 -1.54 7.92
CA VAL A 12 -18.93 -1.26 7.25
C VAL A 12 -18.56 -2.48 6.40
N PRO A 13 -18.24 -2.31 5.11
CA PRO A 13 -17.74 -3.41 4.28
C PRO A 13 -16.51 -4.06 4.91
N ASN A 14 -16.46 -5.41 4.89
CA ASN A 14 -15.30 -6.16 5.36
C ASN A 14 -14.09 -5.96 4.43
N GLY A 15 -12.90 -6.21 4.97
CA GLY A 15 -11.64 -6.07 4.25
C GLY A 15 -10.45 -6.52 5.10
N PHE A 16 -9.26 -6.40 4.54
CA PHE A 16 -8.00 -6.64 5.24
C PHE A 16 -7.03 -5.48 4.99
N ALA A 17 -5.95 -5.44 5.78
CA ALA A 17 -4.92 -4.43 5.65
C ALA A 17 -3.55 -5.10 5.45
N VAL A 18 -2.80 -4.63 4.45
CA VAL A 18 -1.38 -4.96 4.33
C VAL A 18 -0.63 -4.13 5.37
N THR A 19 0.08 -4.81 6.26
CA THR A 19 0.72 -4.15 7.41
C THR A 19 2.04 -3.50 7.02
N THR A 20 2.51 -2.53 7.82
CA THR A 20 3.84 -1.93 7.65
C THR A 20 4.98 -2.95 7.73
N ARG A 21 4.77 -4.07 8.45
CA ARG A 21 5.73 -5.19 8.49
C ARG A 21 5.92 -5.85 7.13
N ALA A 22 4.86 -5.94 6.32
CA ALA A 22 4.95 -6.48 4.97
C ALA A 22 5.76 -5.53 4.06
N TYR A 23 5.60 -4.21 4.24
CA TYR A 23 6.42 -3.21 3.56
C TYR A 23 7.90 -3.31 3.97
N GLU A 24 8.20 -3.37 5.27
CA GLU A 24 9.57 -3.56 5.76
C GLU A 24 10.20 -4.87 5.24
N TYR A 25 9.41 -5.95 5.20
CA TYR A 25 9.85 -7.24 4.66
C TYR A 25 10.19 -7.13 3.17
N LEU A 26 9.32 -6.50 2.37
CA LEU A 26 9.56 -6.24 0.95
C LEU A 26 10.87 -5.47 0.74
N LEU A 27 11.11 -4.40 1.50
CA LEU A 27 12.35 -3.63 1.39
C LEU A 27 13.59 -4.48 1.71
N ASN A 28 13.53 -5.32 2.74
CA ASN A 28 14.65 -6.17 3.12
C ASN A 28 14.95 -7.25 2.07
N GLU A 29 13.93 -7.95 1.59
CA GLU A 29 14.10 -9.04 0.60
C GLU A 29 14.63 -8.52 -0.74
N ASN A 30 14.33 -7.27 -1.09
CA ASN A 30 14.83 -6.63 -2.30
C ASN A 30 16.14 -5.86 -2.10
N GLY A 31 16.71 -5.83 -0.88
CA GLY A 31 17.93 -5.07 -0.59
C GLY A 31 17.76 -3.54 -0.72
N LEU A 32 16.53 -3.03 -0.57
CA LEU A 32 16.16 -1.63 -0.75
C LEU A 32 16.09 -0.84 0.56
N LYS A 33 16.40 -1.44 1.71
CA LYS A 33 16.18 -0.83 3.03
C LYS A 33 16.80 0.57 3.16
N GLU A 34 18.01 0.77 2.63
CA GLU A 34 18.77 2.02 2.78
C GLU A 34 18.66 2.92 1.53
N GLN A 35 18.32 2.35 0.37
CA GLN A 35 18.41 3.03 -0.92
C GLN A 35 17.49 4.27 -1.06
N PRO A 36 16.22 4.27 -0.60
CA PRO A 36 15.39 5.47 -0.62
C PRO A 36 15.97 6.60 0.23
N ALA A 37 16.56 6.29 1.39
CA ALA A 37 17.17 7.29 2.25
C ALA A 37 18.44 7.87 1.60
N GLU A 38 19.25 7.04 0.95
CA GLU A 38 20.42 7.47 0.18
C GLU A 38 20.03 8.32 -1.03
N ALA A 39 18.97 7.94 -1.76
CA ALA A 39 18.46 8.70 -2.90
C ALA A 39 18.00 10.12 -2.51
N LEU A 40 17.45 10.27 -1.31
CA LEU A 40 17.02 11.56 -0.74
C LEU A 40 18.15 12.31 -0.02
N ALA A 41 19.34 11.70 0.14
CA ALA A 41 20.44 12.34 0.84
C ALA A 41 20.93 13.60 0.10
N GLY A 42 21.03 14.70 0.84
CA GLY A 42 21.46 15.99 0.29
C GLY A 42 20.40 16.72 -0.55
N LEU A 43 19.13 16.29 -0.49
CA LEU A 43 18.01 17.01 -1.10
C LEU A 43 18.01 18.48 -0.67
N VAL A 44 17.87 19.38 -1.65
CA VAL A 44 17.77 20.82 -1.39
C VAL A 44 16.32 21.27 -1.59
N PRO A 45 15.59 21.67 -0.52
CA PRO A 45 14.14 21.95 -0.61
C PRO A 45 13.74 23.08 -1.57
N ASP A 46 14.65 23.99 -1.91
CA ASP A 46 14.42 25.14 -2.78
C ASP A 46 14.67 24.85 -4.27
N LYS A 47 14.97 23.58 -4.63
CA LYS A 47 15.18 23.11 -6.01
C LYS A 47 14.11 22.08 -6.40
N PRO A 48 12.97 22.54 -6.95
CA PRO A 48 11.87 21.65 -7.34
C PRO A 48 12.28 20.52 -8.30
N ASP A 49 13.19 20.79 -9.24
CA ASP A 49 13.64 19.80 -10.22
C ASP A 49 14.48 18.68 -9.55
N ASP A 50 15.31 19.01 -8.55
CA ASP A 50 16.09 18.02 -7.77
C ASP A 50 15.15 17.16 -6.92
N LEU A 51 14.15 17.77 -6.30
CA LEU A 51 13.10 17.07 -5.56
C LEU A 51 12.35 16.08 -6.45
N LEU A 52 11.89 16.52 -7.63
CA LEU A 52 11.14 15.68 -8.56
C LEU A 52 11.99 14.49 -9.03
N ALA A 53 13.25 14.73 -9.43
CA ALA A 53 14.14 13.70 -9.92
C ALA A 53 14.43 12.63 -8.85
N ARG A 54 14.66 13.04 -7.60
CA ARG A 54 14.91 12.11 -6.49
C ARG A 54 13.66 11.35 -6.08
N ALA A 55 12.50 12.02 -6.05
CA ALA A 55 11.23 11.36 -5.78
C ALA A 55 10.91 10.30 -6.84
N GLN A 56 11.13 10.61 -8.13
CA GLN A 56 10.99 9.64 -9.21
C GLN A 56 11.94 8.45 -9.02
N HIS A 57 13.20 8.71 -8.67
CA HIS A 57 14.15 7.64 -8.42
C HIS A 57 13.71 6.71 -7.27
N CYS A 58 13.20 7.26 -6.16
CA CYS A 58 12.64 6.46 -5.07
C CYS A 58 11.43 5.62 -5.51
N GLN A 59 10.54 6.20 -6.32
CA GLN A 59 9.39 5.47 -6.88
C GLN A 59 9.86 4.33 -7.79
N ASP A 60 10.84 4.57 -8.65
CA ASP A 60 11.39 3.55 -9.54
C ASP A 60 12.01 2.38 -8.76
N LEU A 61 12.71 2.65 -7.65
CA LEU A 61 13.23 1.60 -6.77
C LEU A 61 12.10 0.70 -6.24
N LEU A 62 10.99 1.29 -5.79
CA LEU A 62 9.84 0.55 -5.27
C LEU A 62 9.06 -0.18 -6.38
N TYR A 63 8.83 0.45 -7.53
CA TYR A 63 8.08 -0.14 -8.63
C TYR A 63 8.81 -1.28 -9.35
N ASN A 64 10.13 -1.34 -9.22
CA ASN A 64 10.97 -2.42 -9.74
C ASN A 64 11.26 -3.50 -8.67
N ALA A 65 10.88 -3.28 -7.43
CA ALA A 65 10.97 -4.29 -6.37
C ALA A 65 9.99 -5.43 -6.65
N GLY A 66 10.43 -6.68 -6.49
CA GLY A 66 9.54 -7.83 -6.52
C GLY A 66 8.74 -7.91 -5.22
N ILE A 67 7.44 -8.24 -5.30
CA ILE A 67 6.68 -8.61 -4.10
C ILE A 67 7.16 -10.00 -3.67
N PRO A 68 7.65 -10.19 -2.42
CA PRO A 68 8.04 -11.51 -1.95
C PRO A 68 6.85 -12.48 -1.94
N ASP A 69 7.06 -13.72 -2.36
CA ASP A 69 6.02 -14.75 -2.47
C ASP A 69 5.16 -14.87 -1.21
N ARG A 70 5.80 -14.78 -0.04
CA ARG A 70 5.10 -14.81 1.25
C ARG A 70 4.04 -13.72 1.36
N VAL A 71 4.39 -12.48 1.01
CA VAL A 71 3.48 -11.33 1.08
C VAL A 71 2.36 -11.49 0.06
N GLY A 72 2.69 -11.87 -1.18
CA GLY A 72 1.70 -12.11 -2.24
C GLY A 72 0.70 -13.23 -1.86
N ASN A 73 1.19 -14.30 -1.25
CA ASN A 73 0.36 -15.42 -0.78
C ASN A 73 -0.57 -15.00 0.37
N GLU A 74 -0.07 -14.26 1.36
CA GLU A 74 -0.89 -13.76 2.48
C GLU A 74 -2.01 -12.82 1.98
N ILE A 75 -1.70 -11.94 1.01
CA ILE A 75 -2.70 -11.06 0.37
C ILE A 75 -3.74 -11.86 -0.40
N THR A 76 -3.30 -12.83 -1.21
CA THR A 76 -4.21 -13.69 -1.98
C THR A 76 -5.12 -14.49 -1.06
N GLN A 77 -4.57 -15.06 0.02
CA GLN A 77 -5.35 -15.82 0.99
C GLN A 77 -6.40 -14.94 1.69
N ALA A 78 -6.06 -13.71 2.08
CA ALA A 78 -7.01 -12.79 2.68
C ALA A 78 -8.10 -12.38 1.69
N PHE A 79 -7.75 -12.16 0.42
CA PHE A 79 -8.73 -11.89 -0.63
C PHE A 79 -9.66 -13.08 -0.88
N ASP A 80 -9.13 -14.31 -0.92
CA ASP A 80 -9.94 -15.53 -1.10
C ASP A 80 -10.95 -15.73 0.05
N GLN A 81 -10.60 -15.32 1.28
CA GLN A 81 -11.55 -15.30 2.39
C GLN A 81 -12.72 -14.34 2.13
N LEU A 82 -12.46 -13.14 1.61
CA LEU A 82 -13.52 -12.21 1.22
C LEU A 82 -14.37 -12.76 0.06
N VAL A 83 -13.75 -13.41 -0.93
CA VAL A 83 -14.48 -14.07 -2.02
C VAL A 83 -15.39 -15.18 -1.49
N SER A 84 -14.98 -15.91 -0.45
CA SER A 84 -15.84 -16.93 0.17
C SER A 84 -17.06 -16.33 0.87
N GLU A 85 -16.97 -15.09 1.35
CA GLU A 85 -18.06 -14.36 2.03
C GLU A 85 -19.00 -13.66 1.04
N TYR A 86 -18.45 -13.00 0.02
CA TYR A 86 -19.19 -12.11 -0.90
C TYR A 86 -19.41 -12.69 -2.31
N GLY A 87 -18.77 -13.80 -2.65
CA GLY A 87 -18.89 -14.47 -3.95
C GLY A 87 -17.81 -14.10 -4.97
N GLN A 88 -17.77 -14.85 -6.08
CA GLN A 88 -16.70 -14.75 -7.09
C GLN A 88 -16.70 -13.43 -7.89
N ALA A 89 -17.84 -12.73 -7.95
CA ALA A 89 -17.95 -11.45 -8.63
C ALA A 89 -17.49 -10.26 -7.75
N LEU A 90 -16.89 -10.54 -6.59
CA LEU A 90 -16.38 -9.51 -5.67
C LEU A 90 -15.34 -8.63 -6.38
N THR A 91 -15.53 -7.33 -6.27
CA THR A 91 -14.51 -6.32 -6.52
C THR A 91 -14.22 -5.56 -5.23
N VAL A 92 -12.98 -5.08 -5.09
CA VAL A 92 -12.53 -4.36 -3.89
C VAL A 92 -12.02 -2.97 -4.23
N ALA A 93 -12.01 -2.11 -3.22
CA ALA A 93 -11.26 -0.86 -3.26
C ALA A 93 -9.91 -1.07 -2.57
N VAL A 94 -8.82 -0.81 -3.28
CA VAL A 94 -7.46 -0.78 -2.71
C VAL A 94 -7.17 0.67 -2.33
N ARG A 95 -6.87 0.88 -1.06
CA ARG A 95 -6.64 2.20 -0.49
C ARG A 95 -5.33 2.19 0.26
N SER A 96 -4.50 3.16 -0.07
CA SER A 96 -3.33 3.52 0.72
C SER A 96 -3.80 4.19 2.02
N SER A 97 -3.20 3.77 3.14
CA SER A 97 -3.42 4.38 4.45
C SER A 97 -2.05 4.67 5.07
N ALA A 98 -1.69 5.94 5.20
CA ALA A 98 -0.43 6.29 5.86
C ALA A 98 -0.64 6.39 7.36
N THR A 99 0.34 5.92 8.13
CA THR A 99 0.35 6.01 9.60
C THR A 99 0.35 7.45 10.13
N ALA A 100 0.65 8.43 9.26
CA ALA A 100 0.70 9.86 9.57
C ALA A 100 -0.36 10.69 8.83
N GLU A 101 -1.36 10.06 8.19
CA GLU A 101 -2.45 10.76 7.49
C GLU A 101 -3.27 11.65 8.43
N ASP A 102 -3.33 11.26 9.70
CA ASP A 102 -4.01 11.95 10.80
C ASP A 102 -3.02 12.43 11.87
N LEU A 103 -2.05 13.28 11.51
CA LEU A 103 -1.30 14.04 12.53
C LEU A 103 -2.16 15.24 12.99
N PRO A 104 -2.17 15.59 14.30
CA PRO A 104 -2.95 16.73 14.81
C PRO A 104 -2.63 18.06 14.13
N THR A 105 -1.44 18.17 13.52
CA THR A 105 -0.88 19.38 12.92
C THR A 105 -0.72 19.31 11.41
N ALA A 106 -1.00 18.17 10.76
CA ALA A 106 -0.84 18.00 9.33
C ALA A 106 -1.78 16.91 8.79
N SER A 107 -2.49 17.23 7.70
CA SER A 107 -3.29 16.27 6.93
C SER A 107 -2.70 16.15 5.54
N PHE A 108 -2.52 14.92 5.08
CA PHE A 108 -2.04 14.59 3.73
C PHE A 108 -3.19 14.08 2.83
N ALA A 109 -4.42 14.49 3.14
CA ALA A 109 -5.62 14.07 2.41
C ALA A 109 -5.48 14.34 0.90
N GLY A 110 -5.68 13.29 0.10
CA GLY A 110 -5.61 13.37 -1.37
C GLY A 110 -4.21 13.19 -1.97
N GLN A 111 -3.17 12.90 -1.18
CA GLN A 111 -1.84 12.57 -1.70
C GLN A 111 -1.63 11.09 -2.02
N HIS A 112 -2.53 10.22 -1.58
CA HIS A 112 -2.37 8.79 -1.75
C HIS A 112 -3.37 8.20 -2.78
N GLU A 113 -2.90 7.20 -3.54
CA GLU A 113 -3.68 6.59 -4.61
C GLU A 113 -4.77 5.65 -4.06
N SER A 114 -5.94 5.68 -4.69
CA SER A 114 -7.04 4.74 -4.44
C SER A 114 -7.48 4.11 -5.75
N PHE A 115 -7.52 2.78 -5.78
CA PHE A 115 -7.98 2.00 -6.92
C PHE A 115 -9.34 1.40 -6.60
N LEU A 116 -10.32 1.63 -7.47
CA LEU A 116 -11.69 1.13 -7.30
C LEU A 116 -11.98 0.01 -8.29
N ASN A 117 -12.92 -0.86 -7.94
CA ASN A 117 -13.37 -1.98 -8.77
C ASN A 117 -12.23 -2.94 -9.15
N VAL A 118 -11.27 -3.16 -8.24
CA VAL A 118 -10.17 -4.10 -8.46
C VAL A 118 -10.73 -5.51 -8.34
N ASP A 119 -10.58 -6.29 -9.41
CA ASP A 119 -11.03 -7.68 -9.45
C ASP A 119 -9.98 -8.65 -8.90
N GLY A 120 -10.41 -9.90 -8.72
CA GLY A 120 -9.54 -10.94 -8.21
C GLY A 120 -8.42 -11.37 -9.16
N GLY A 121 -8.52 -11.11 -10.47
CA GLY A 121 -7.43 -11.38 -11.40
C GLY A 121 -6.26 -10.43 -11.13
N SER A 122 -6.60 -9.17 -10.93
CA SER A 122 -5.65 -8.11 -10.55
C SER A 122 -4.99 -8.44 -9.21
N ILE A 123 -5.73 -8.76 -8.15
CA ILE A 123 -5.11 -9.08 -6.84
C ILE A 123 -4.16 -10.30 -6.91
N ARG A 124 -4.48 -11.32 -7.73
CA ARG A 124 -3.70 -12.57 -7.79
C ARG A 124 -2.52 -12.55 -8.76
N GLN A 125 -2.52 -11.65 -9.75
CA GLN A 125 -1.44 -11.54 -10.75
C GLN A 125 -0.46 -10.40 -10.47
N THR A 126 -0.78 -9.54 -9.50
CA THR A 126 -0.13 -8.25 -9.42
C THR A 126 1.06 -8.27 -8.46
N ASN A 127 2.26 -8.07 -9.02
CA ASN A 127 3.47 -7.65 -8.32
C ASN A 127 3.42 -6.17 -7.85
N ARG A 128 2.23 -5.58 -7.72
CA ARG A 128 1.99 -4.13 -7.51
C ARG A 128 0.69 -3.86 -6.71
N VAL A 129 0.71 -4.13 -5.40
CA VAL A 129 -0.42 -3.81 -4.52
C VAL A 129 -0.35 -2.34 -4.12
#